data_AF-A0A843LKG3-F1
#
_entry.id   AF-A0A843LKG3-F1
#
_cell.length_a   1.000
_cell.length_b   1.000
_cell.length_c   1.000
_cell.angle_alpha   90.00
_cell.angle_beta   90.00
_cell.angle_gamma   90.00
#
_symmetry.space_group_name_H-M   'P 1'
#
loop_
_entity.id
_entity.type
_entity.pdbx_description
1 polymer ?
#
loop_
_entity_poly.entity_id
_entity_poly.type
_entity_poly.pdbx_seq_one_letter_code
_entity_poly.pdbx_strand_id
1 'polypeptide(L)' 'MLVDIVLKKDQRTGKRTRGVVRELLTSSSFHPHGIKVRLEDGQVGRVKAVLE' A
#
# COMPACT_ATOMS: atom_id res chain seq x y z
N MET A 1 -11.33 5.06 0.78
CA MET A 1 -9.92 5.51 0.73
C MET A 1 -9.21 4.74 -0.38
N LEU A 2 -9.21 5.31 -1.58
CA LEU A 2 -8.56 4.71 -2.75
C LEU A 2 -7.05 4.95 -2.62
N VAL A 3 -6.21 3.97 -2.95
CA VAL A 3 -4.75 4.13 -2.83
C VAL A 3 -4.02 3.43 -3.96
N ASP A 4 -2.85 3.96 -4.30
CA ASP A 4 -1.86 3.25 -5.09
C ASP A 4 -0.81 2.65 -4.15
N ILE A 5 -0.67 1.33 -4.18
CA ILE A 5 0.33 0.59 -3.41
C ILE A 5 1.39 -0.02 -4.33
N VAL A 6 2.58 -0.24 -3.79
CA VAL A 6 3.59 -1.11 -4.43
C VAL A 6 3.60 -2.46 -3.72
N LEU A 7 3.43 -3.53 -4.49
CA LEU A 7 3.54 -4.91 -4.01
C LEU A 7 5.00 -5.31 -3.92
N LYS A 8 5.33 -6.29 -3.07
CA LYS A 8 6.72 -6.77 -2.93
C LYS A 8 7.32 -7.23 -4.27
N LYS A 9 6.54 -7.94 -5.09
CA LYS A 9 6.93 -8.39 -6.43
C LYS A 9 7.22 -7.24 -7.41
N ASP A 10 6.58 -6.10 -7.19
CA ASP A 10 6.64 -4.93 -8.06
C ASP A 10 7.63 -3.86 -7.56
N GLN A 11 8.33 -4.10 -6.45
CA GLN A 11 9.30 -3.13 -5.89
C GLN A 11 10.46 -2.82 -6.86
N ARG A 12 10.89 -3.79 -7.68
CA ARG A 12 11.95 -3.59 -8.67
C ARG A 12 11.47 -2.86 -9.92
N THR A 13 10.22 -3.09 -10.31
CA THR A 13 9.64 -2.52 -11.53
C THR A 13 8.98 -1.16 -11.29
N GLY A 14 8.66 -0.85 -10.03
CA GLY A 14 7.94 0.37 -9.66
C GLY A 14 6.45 0.34 -10.02
N LYS A 15 5.93 -0.80 -10.49
CA LYS A 15 4.52 -0.95 -10.85
C LYS A 15 3.64 -0.71 -9.61
N ARG A 16 2.61 0.11 -9.78
CA ARG A 16 1.64 0.44 -8.74
C ARG A 16 0.34 -0.31 -8.99
N THR A 17 -0.27 -0.77 -7.91
CA THR A 17 -1.58 -1.40 -7.91
C THR A 17 -2.53 -0.48 -7.19
N ARG A 18 -3.61 -0.10 -7.88
CA ARG A 18 -4.67 0.71 -7.32
C ARG A 18 -5.68 -0.18 -6.62
N GLY A 19 -6.17 0.24 -5.45
CA GLY A 19 -7.28 -0.43 -4.78
C GLY A 19 -7.78 0.31 -3.55
N VAL A 20 -8.80 -0.26 -2.90
CA VAL A 20 -9.40 0.27 -1.68
C VAL A 20 -8.71 -0.36 -0.47
N VAL A 21 -8.33 0.45 0.51
CA VAL A 21 -7.73 -0.04 1.77
C VAL A 21 -8.78 -0.76 2.60
N ARG A 22 -8.49 -2.02 2.96
CA ARG A 22 -9.26 -2.80 3.93
C ARG A 22 -8.71 -2.67 5.35
N GLU A 23 -7.39 -2.75 5.49
CA GLU A 23 -6.74 -2.78 6.80
C GLU A 23 -5.37 -2.08 6.77
N LEU A 24 -5.08 -1.29 7.81
CA LEU A 24 -3.76 -0.72 8.05
C LEU A 24 -2.90 -1.72 8.83
N LEU A 25 -1.76 -2.12 8.27
CA LEU A 25 -0.86 -3.13 8.85
C LEU A 25 0.37 -2.53 9.51
N THR A 26 0.45 -1.20 9.66
CA THR A 26 1.54 -0.56 10.39
C THR A 26 1.01 0.17 11.61
N SER A 27 1.66 -0.07 12.75
CA SER A 27 1.28 0.45 14.07
C SER A 27 2.18 1.58 14.57
N SER A 28 3.40 1.71 14.04
CA SER A 28 4.31 2.82 14.34
C SER A 28 3.75 4.13 13.78
N SER A 29 4.11 5.30 14.33
CA SER A 29 3.84 6.61 13.72
C SER A 29 4.86 6.96 12.63
N PHE A 30 6.10 6.50 12.77
CA PHE A 30 7.18 6.73 11.80
C PHE A 30 7.40 5.53 10.88
N HIS A 31 7.43 5.80 9.57
CA HIS A 31 7.40 4.78 8.51
C HIS A 31 8.38 5.12 7.38
N PRO A 32 9.67 4.76 7.48
CA PRO A 32 10.66 5.13 6.47
C PRO A 32 10.36 4.54 5.07
N HIS A 33 9.63 3.44 5.02
CA HIS A 33 9.24 2.78 3.76
C HIS A 33 7.76 2.98 3.39
N GLY A 34 7.07 3.87 4.10
CA GLY A 34 5.64 4.12 3.93
C GLY A 34 4.73 3.15 4.70
N ILE A 35 3.44 3.48 4.69
CA ILE A 35 2.40 2.75 5.42
C ILE A 35 2.15 1.41 4.71
N LYS A 36 2.24 0.29 5.45
CA LYS A 36 1.83 -1.03 4.93
C LYS A 36 0.32 -1.19 5.11
N VAL A 37 -0.36 -1.62 4.06
CA VAL A 37 -1.81 -1.82 4.05
C VAL A 37 -2.18 -3.12 3.36
N ARG A 38 -3.37 -3.63 3.66
CA ARG A 38 -4.06 -4.68 2.92
C ARG A 38 -5.21 -4.05 2.13
N LEU A 39 -5.31 -4.37 0.85
CA LEU A 39 -6.44 -3.99 0.01
C LEU A 39 -7.64 -4.93 0.23
N GLU A 40 -8.83 -4.53 -0.23
CA GLU A 40 -10.04 -5.37 -0.17
C GLU A 40 -9.88 -6.71 -0.89
N ASP A 41 -9.13 -6.73 -2.00
CA ASP A 41 -8.79 -7.93 -2.76
C ASP A 41 -7.76 -8.85 -2.07
N GLY A 42 -7.29 -8.49 -0.88
CA GLY A 42 -6.34 -9.25 -0.07
C GLY A 42 -4.88 -8.98 -0.39
N GLN A 43 -4.56 -8.15 -1.40
CA GLN A 43 -3.17 -7.79 -1.72
C GLN A 43 -2.55 -6.91 -0.62
N VAL A 44 -1.27 -7.12 -0.35
CA VAL A 44 -0.52 -6.39 0.68
C VAL A 44 0.65 -5.64 0.07
N GLY A 45 0.74 -4.35 0.37
CA GLY A 45 1.79 -3.49 -0.15
C GLY A 45 2.07 -2.26 0.70
N ARG A 46 2.98 -1.42 0.22
CA ARG A 46 3.31 -0.12 0.81
C ARG A 46 2.61 0.98 0.02
N VAL A 47 1.91 1.88 0.70
CA VAL A 47 1.23 3.03 0.07
C VAL A 47 2.27 3.95 -0.59
N LYS A 48 1.99 4.35 -1.83
CA LYS A 48 2.77 5.31 -2.60
C LYS A 48 2.01 6.59 -2.88
N ALA A 49 0.69 6.50 -3.07
CA ALA A 49 -0.18 7.65 -3.18
C ALA A 49 -1.55 7.32 -2.55
N VAL A 50 -2.17 8.33 -1.95
CA VAL A 50 -3.56 8.30 -1.54
C VAL A 50 -4.35 9.04 -2.61
N LEU A 51 -5.40 8.40 -3.09
CA LEU A 51 -6.33 8.93 -4.08
C LEU A 51 -7.66 9.10 -3.35
N GLU A 52 -8.33 10.23 -3.57
CA GLU A 52 -9.52 10.65 -2.80
C GLU A 52 -10.59 9.54 -2.63
#